data_AF-A0AAV9J274-F1
#
_entry.id   AF-A0AAV9J274-F1
#
_cell.length_a   1.000
_cell.length_b   1.000
_cell.length_c   1.000
_cell.angle_alpha   90.00
_cell.angle_beta   90.00
_cell.angle_gamma   90.00
#
_symmetry.space_group_name_H-M   'P 1'
#
loop_
_entity.id
_entity.type
_entity.pdbx_description
1 polymer ?
#
loop_
_entity_poly.entity_id
_entity_poly.type
_entity_poly.pdbx_seq_one_letter_code
_entity_poly.pdbx_strand_id
1 'polypeptide(L)'
;MRFTKFFAFLAVLSVLTVACRPVAEAVPQDSSGSQHALRQFSDYLHQKYVQGKDAVFSMPLQTFFMRASSQGEWFKAVLKELKKIFPFDPNLTGQASLFFSALVEGTWFEPQNNGTCKCCDSNNPLDAYNVHISMTGNPGEMVVTYNTQERPSRSCIYVSPSSSISSSSSSQEHCTTDVRTTSQGSGLSPFLCTGWSGYASHVKVSGLTPGDHYTYTIPGSSRNVSYSFMAPYGNTTKTTKLAFFTDIGTKGGEPVLDTLKSRMDEFDYMILPGDQSYCDGYNGCTDKFMELLQPLAAQKPYMVTSGNHEGPWNFSYIRTNLYWPVNESGAAPDALWYSIDEGPVHFVMMNYENYFDYPDGEWSMTSAAPISTYPGQVEWLRQDLEAFARRREQDPDLWLIMMAHRPLTCNVSGESCDHIGPMLEEEVFPLMYEYKADMYWCGHVHAYERVSPINNETRELCSDCVRDGGKLYYKPPYPVQIMNGIAGRAVADNNYFTPGVTYPDFVAQHYSSINYPYGGYALVQVDHNVLNYTAYNTSGKVIDHFQIHK
;
A
#
# COMPACT_ATOMS: atom_id res chain seq x y z
N MET A 1 -11.83 -47.39 5.36
CA MET A 1 -12.72 -46.79 4.34
C MET A 1 -14.16 -46.48 4.79
N ARG A 2 -14.68 -47.01 5.91
CA ARG A 2 -16.04 -46.69 6.41
C ARG A 2 -16.10 -45.63 7.54
N PHE A 3 -15.01 -45.36 8.25
CA PHE A 3 -14.97 -44.37 9.34
C PHE A 3 -14.72 -42.92 8.87
N THR A 4 -13.97 -42.71 7.78
CA THR A 4 -13.68 -41.37 7.24
C THR A 4 -14.90 -40.73 6.59
N LYS A 5 -15.79 -41.54 5.99
CA LYS A 5 -17.08 -41.09 5.47
C LYS A 5 -18.03 -40.65 6.59
N PHE A 6 -17.89 -41.18 7.79
CA PHE A 6 -18.74 -40.87 8.94
C PHE A 6 -18.41 -39.51 9.57
N PHE A 7 -17.12 -39.14 9.64
CA PHE A 7 -16.70 -37.82 10.13
C PHE A 7 -16.95 -36.70 9.12
N ALA A 8 -16.77 -36.97 7.81
CA ALA A 8 -17.19 -36.04 6.77
C ALA A 8 -18.71 -35.85 6.77
N PHE A 9 -19.48 -36.92 7.00
CA PHE A 9 -20.93 -36.86 7.17
C PHE A 9 -21.34 -36.08 8.42
N LEU A 10 -20.64 -36.24 9.55
CA LEU A 10 -20.87 -35.48 10.79
C LEU A 10 -20.54 -33.98 10.63
N ALA A 11 -19.46 -33.63 9.94
CA ALA A 11 -19.10 -32.24 9.66
C ALA A 11 -20.14 -31.56 8.76
N VAL A 12 -20.63 -32.27 7.74
CA VAL A 12 -21.73 -31.83 6.87
C VAL A 12 -23.06 -31.75 7.66
N LEU A 13 -23.32 -32.67 8.60
CA LEU A 13 -24.52 -32.66 9.46
C LEU A 13 -24.51 -31.50 10.46
N SER A 14 -23.35 -31.12 11.00
CA SER A 14 -23.19 -29.95 11.87
C SER A 14 -23.36 -28.63 11.12
N VAL A 15 -23.06 -28.60 9.82
CA VAL A 15 -23.31 -27.45 8.95
C VAL A 15 -24.81 -27.37 8.58
N LEU A 16 -25.47 -28.52 8.33
CA LEU A 16 -26.90 -28.58 8.00
C LEU A 16 -27.84 -28.34 9.19
N THR A 17 -27.45 -28.70 10.42
CA THR A 17 -28.27 -28.49 11.63
C THR A 17 -28.28 -27.05 12.14
N VAL A 18 -27.32 -26.22 11.73
CA VAL A 18 -27.30 -24.78 12.02
C VAL A 18 -28.23 -24.00 11.07
N ALA A 19 -28.66 -24.60 9.95
CA ALA A 19 -29.47 -23.94 8.91
C ALA A 19 -30.99 -24.17 9.01
N CYS A 20 -31.52 -24.92 9.99
CA CYS A 20 -32.96 -25.10 10.15
C CYS A 20 -33.43 -24.86 11.59
N ARG A 21 -34.26 -23.83 11.78
CA ARG A 21 -35.29 -23.80 12.83
C ARG A 21 -36.65 -23.59 12.16
N PRO A 22 -37.72 -24.20 12.69
CA PRO A 22 -38.64 -23.40 13.49
C PRO A 22 -39.20 -24.08 14.75
N VAL A 23 -39.55 -23.17 15.68
CA VAL A 23 -40.47 -23.12 16.83
C VAL A 23 -41.46 -24.29 17.12
N ALA A 24 -41.58 -24.57 18.44
CA ALA A 24 -42.72 -25.04 19.27
C ALA A 24 -43.10 -26.54 19.46
N GLU A 25 -43.21 -26.87 20.76
CA GLU A 25 -44.09 -27.79 21.52
C GLU A 25 -43.91 -29.34 21.55
N ALA A 26 -43.76 -29.81 22.82
CA ALA A 26 -44.31 -31.02 23.47
C ALA A 26 -43.53 -32.39 23.48
N VAL A 27 -42.93 -32.66 24.67
CA VAL A 27 -42.79 -33.94 25.45
C VAL A 27 -41.83 -35.08 24.96
N PRO A 28 -41.38 -36.04 25.82
CA PRO A 28 -39.97 -36.18 26.20
C PRO A 28 -39.44 -37.65 26.15
N GLN A 29 -38.24 -37.83 26.73
CA GLN A 29 -37.61 -39.04 27.29
C GLN A 29 -36.38 -39.61 26.56
N ASP A 30 -35.25 -39.22 27.16
CA ASP A 30 -34.12 -40.03 27.58
C ASP A 30 -33.02 -40.37 26.58
N SER A 31 -31.91 -39.62 26.70
CA SER A 31 -30.61 -40.20 27.09
C SER A 31 -29.61 -39.05 27.31
N SER A 32 -29.47 -38.67 28.58
CA SER A 32 -28.27 -38.16 29.29
C SER A 32 -27.08 -37.53 28.51
N GLY A 33 -27.32 -36.74 27.47
CA GLY A 33 -26.31 -36.15 26.59
C GLY A 33 -25.72 -34.79 26.98
N SER A 34 -26.06 -34.21 28.13
CA SER A 34 -25.64 -32.83 28.46
C SER A 34 -25.02 -32.64 29.84
N GLN A 35 -25.36 -33.46 30.84
CA GLN A 35 -24.97 -33.21 32.23
C GLN A 35 -23.55 -33.67 32.60
N HIS A 36 -22.95 -34.60 31.85
CA HIS A 36 -21.57 -35.04 32.11
C HIS A 36 -20.53 -34.04 31.59
N ALA A 37 -20.78 -33.43 30.42
CA ALA A 37 -19.95 -32.35 29.87
C ALA A 37 -20.05 -31.06 30.73
N LEU A 38 -21.23 -30.78 31.29
CA LEU A 38 -21.45 -29.66 32.21
C LEU A 38 -20.70 -29.83 33.55
N ARG A 39 -20.57 -31.05 34.08
CA ARG A 39 -19.79 -31.29 35.31
C ARG A 39 -18.28 -31.19 35.09
N GLN A 40 -17.74 -31.67 33.96
CA GLN A 40 -16.31 -31.51 33.66
C GLN A 40 -15.92 -30.04 33.43
N PHE A 41 -16.84 -29.25 32.87
CA PHE A 41 -16.66 -27.80 32.75
C PHE A 41 -16.73 -27.08 34.11
N SER A 42 -17.61 -27.55 35.02
CA SER A 42 -17.72 -27.04 36.40
C SER A 42 -16.46 -27.31 37.25
N ASP A 43 -15.85 -28.49 37.11
CA ASP A 43 -14.61 -28.84 37.83
C ASP A 43 -13.40 -28.05 37.30
N TYR A 44 -13.34 -27.78 36.00
CA TYR A 44 -12.34 -26.91 35.37
C TYR A 44 -12.41 -25.45 35.87
N LEU A 45 -13.62 -24.97 36.18
CA LEU A 45 -13.86 -23.62 36.71
C LEU A 45 -13.61 -23.51 38.23
N HIS A 46 -13.89 -24.54 39.02
CA HIS A 46 -13.56 -24.54 40.45
C HIS A 46 -12.05 -24.42 40.68
N GLN A 47 -11.26 -24.97 39.76
CA GLN A 47 -9.80 -24.90 39.71
C GLN A 47 -9.23 -23.52 39.35
N LYS A 48 -10.01 -22.65 38.71
CA LYS A 48 -9.57 -21.28 38.43
C LYS A 48 -9.47 -20.41 39.69
N TYR A 49 -10.29 -20.66 40.71
CA TYR A 49 -10.67 -19.60 41.65
C TYR A 49 -10.05 -19.69 43.05
N VAL A 50 -9.72 -20.89 43.55
CA VAL A 50 -9.23 -21.08 44.93
C VAL A 50 -7.74 -20.71 45.08
N GLN A 51 -6.98 -20.68 43.98
CA GLN A 51 -5.54 -20.33 43.95
C GLN A 51 -5.22 -18.93 43.38
N GLY A 52 -6.22 -18.04 43.24
CA GLY A 52 -5.98 -16.61 43.00
C GLY A 52 -5.24 -16.24 41.70
N LYS A 53 -5.54 -16.89 40.56
CA LYS A 53 -5.06 -16.48 39.22
C LYS A 53 -6.22 -16.14 38.29
N ASP A 54 -6.26 -14.89 37.82
CA ASP A 54 -7.33 -14.33 37.00
C ASP A 54 -7.50 -15.00 35.61
N ALA A 55 -8.73 -14.86 35.09
CA ALA A 55 -9.25 -15.45 33.86
C ALA A 55 -9.83 -14.37 32.94
N VAL A 56 -9.43 -14.15 31.69
CA VAL A 56 -9.40 -15.07 30.54
C VAL A 56 -10.82 -15.36 29.96
N PHE A 57 -11.14 -14.88 28.74
CA PHE A 57 -11.67 -15.83 27.73
C PHE A 57 -10.47 -16.65 27.28
N SER A 58 -10.54 -17.98 27.45
CA SER A 58 -9.31 -18.77 27.41
C SER A 58 -8.81 -19.02 26.03
N MET A 59 -7.54 -18.61 25.84
CA MET A 59 -6.60 -19.06 24.84
C MET A 59 -7.08 -20.35 24.17
N PRO A 60 -7.39 -21.49 24.80
CA PRO A 60 -7.86 -22.69 24.11
C PRO A 60 -8.91 -22.54 22.99
N LEU A 61 -9.92 -21.65 23.07
CA LEU A 61 -10.92 -21.47 21.99
C LEU A 61 -10.44 -20.53 20.88
N GLN A 62 -9.76 -19.42 21.22
CA GLN A 62 -9.10 -18.55 20.22
C GLN A 62 -7.88 -19.24 19.60
N THR A 63 -7.11 -19.97 20.40
CA THR A 63 -6.03 -20.88 20.05
C THR A 63 -6.52 -22.13 19.31
N PHE A 64 -7.81 -22.51 19.34
CA PHE A 64 -8.34 -23.58 18.47
C PHE A 64 -8.46 -23.11 17.03
N PHE A 65 -9.06 -21.93 16.82
CA PHE A 65 -9.12 -21.29 15.50
C PHE A 65 -7.74 -20.77 15.03
N MET A 66 -6.89 -20.28 15.95
CA MET A 66 -5.49 -19.89 15.67
C MET A 66 -4.50 -21.07 15.57
N ARG A 67 -4.83 -22.28 16.06
CA ARG A 67 -3.99 -23.49 15.82
C ARG A 67 -4.35 -24.18 14.51
N ALA A 68 -5.59 -24.05 14.05
CA ALA A 68 -5.98 -24.49 12.70
C ALA A 68 -5.21 -23.71 11.62
N SER A 69 -4.89 -22.43 11.90
CA SER A 69 -4.05 -21.59 11.04
C SER A 69 -2.53 -21.79 11.24
N SER A 70 -2.06 -22.57 12.23
CA SER A 70 -0.63 -22.58 12.64
C SER A 70 0.14 -23.89 12.52
N GLN A 71 -0.32 -24.91 11.78
CA GLN A 71 0.53 -26.08 11.42
C GLN A 71 0.31 -26.52 9.98
N GLY A 72 1.00 -25.83 9.06
CA GLY A 72 0.99 -26.08 7.62
C GLY A 72 1.33 -27.52 7.18
N GLU A 73 1.92 -28.37 8.03
CA GLU A 73 2.29 -29.75 7.65
C GLU A 73 1.13 -30.76 7.77
N TRP A 74 0.20 -30.61 8.73
CA TRP A 74 -1.03 -31.43 8.75
C TRP A 74 -1.98 -31.02 7.61
N PHE A 75 -2.05 -29.73 7.31
CA PHE A 75 -2.88 -29.19 6.22
C PHE A 75 -2.34 -29.58 4.83
N LYS A 76 -1.02 -29.60 4.63
CA LYS A 76 -0.38 -30.18 3.42
C LYS A 76 -0.65 -31.69 3.28
N ALA A 77 -0.69 -32.45 4.38
CA ALA A 77 -1.03 -33.88 4.34
C ALA A 77 -2.51 -34.11 3.95
N VAL A 78 -3.42 -33.29 4.46
CA VAL A 78 -4.85 -33.31 4.09
C VAL A 78 -5.07 -32.89 2.63
N LEU A 79 -4.43 -31.81 2.16
CA LEU A 79 -4.47 -31.38 0.74
C LEU A 79 -3.83 -32.41 -0.21
N LYS A 80 -2.74 -33.09 0.21
CA LYS A 80 -2.08 -34.16 -0.57
C LYS A 80 -2.92 -35.43 -0.66
N GLU A 81 -3.71 -35.76 0.36
CA GLU A 81 -4.68 -36.87 0.30
C GLU A 81 -5.96 -36.48 -0.46
N LEU A 82 -6.41 -35.23 -0.37
CA LEU A 82 -7.57 -34.72 -1.14
C LEU A 82 -7.27 -34.65 -2.66
N LYS A 83 -6.06 -34.24 -3.06
CA LYS A 83 -5.59 -34.25 -4.48
C LYS A 83 -5.57 -35.65 -5.12
N LYS A 84 -5.43 -36.71 -4.33
CA LYS A 84 -5.43 -38.11 -4.82
C LYS A 84 -6.85 -38.65 -5.07
N ILE A 85 -7.83 -38.08 -4.39
CA ILE A 85 -9.23 -38.55 -4.40
C ILE A 85 -10.08 -37.72 -5.36
N PHE A 86 -9.70 -36.47 -5.58
CA PHE A 86 -10.37 -35.55 -6.49
C PHE A 86 -9.32 -34.71 -7.23
N PRO A 87 -9.26 -34.76 -8.57
CA PRO A 87 -8.45 -33.82 -9.34
C PRO A 87 -9.12 -32.43 -9.23
N PHE A 88 -8.73 -31.63 -8.24
CA PHE A 88 -9.38 -30.35 -7.95
C PHE A 88 -8.77 -29.18 -8.72
N ASP A 89 -9.68 -28.34 -9.18
CA ASP A 89 -9.54 -27.10 -9.94
C ASP A 89 -8.73 -26.02 -9.17
N PRO A 90 -7.76 -25.34 -9.80
CA PRO A 90 -6.97 -24.24 -9.23
C PRO A 90 -7.80 -23.11 -8.58
N ASN A 91 -9.04 -22.89 -9.03
CA ASN A 91 -9.89 -21.78 -8.57
C ASN A 91 -10.31 -21.87 -7.09
N LEU A 92 -10.26 -23.05 -6.47
CA LEU A 92 -10.60 -23.20 -5.04
C LEU A 92 -9.51 -22.67 -4.09
N THR A 93 -8.27 -22.53 -4.55
CA THR A 93 -7.13 -22.13 -3.71
C THR A 93 -7.23 -20.66 -3.28
N GLY A 94 -7.69 -19.80 -4.19
CA GLY A 94 -8.00 -18.39 -3.91
C GLY A 94 -9.18 -18.26 -2.94
N GLN A 95 -10.25 -19.03 -3.14
CA GLN A 95 -11.45 -19.01 -2.31
C GLN A 95 -11.20 -19.48 -0.87
N ALA A 96 -10.30 -20.44 -0.66
CA ALA A 96 -9.90 -20.88 0.67
C ALA A 96 -8.98 -19.88 1.38
N SER A 97 -8.09 -19.20 0.65
CA SER A 97 -7.25 -18.10 1.18
C SER A 97 -8.13 -16.94 1.68
N LEU A 98 -9.15 -16.59 0.89
CA LEU A 98 -10.13 -15.54 1.20
C LEU A 98 -10.98 -15.82 2.45
N PHE A 99 -11.40 -17.07 2.65
CA PHE A 99 -12.11 -17.46 3.87
C PHE A 99 -11.26 -17.29 5.13
N PHE A 100 -9.95 -17.51 5.04
CA PHE A 100 -9.03 -17.38 6.18
C PHE A 100 -8.53 -15.96 6.41
N SER A 101 -8.33 -15.13 5.39
CA SER A 101 -8.05 -13.70 5.56
C SER A 101 -9.20 -12.99 6.28
N ALA A 102 -10.45 -13.30 5.89
CA ALA A 102 -11.64 -12.81 6.59
C ALA A 102 -11.75 -13.31 8.05
N LEU A 103 -11.28 -14.53 8.35
CA LEU A 103 -11.29 -15.08 9.71
C LEU A 103 -10.21 -14.49 10.62
N VAL A 104 -9.06 -14.09 10.06
CA VAL A 104 -7.90 -13.54 10.79
C VAL A 104 -8.00 -12.00 10.93
N GLU A 105 -8.57 -11.32 9.94
CA GLU A 105 -8.85 -9.87 9.99
C GLU A 105 -10.22 -9.56 10.62
N GLY A 106 -11.10 -10.56 10.74
CA GLY A 106 -12.45 -10.50 11.33
C GLY A 106 -12.54 -10.21 12.84
N THR A 107 -11.49 -9.71 13.48
CA THR A 107 -11.53 -9.30 14.89
C THR A 107 -11.87 -7.83 15.11
N TRP A 108 -12.07 -7.03 14.05
CA TRP A 108 -12.32 -5.59 14.19
C TRP A 108 -13.40 -4.98 13.28
N PHE A 109 -14.22 -5.78 12.60
CA PHE A 109 -15.34 -5.21 11.84
C PHE A 109 -16.57 -5.10 12.74
N GLU A 110 -16.95 -3.87 13.08
CA GLU A 110 -18.34 -3.57 13.38
C GLU A 110 -19.07 -3.49 12.02
N PRO A 111 -19.79 -4.53 11.58
CA PRO A 111 -20.71 -4.35 10.47
C PRO A 111 -21.64 -3.20 10.83
N GLN A 112 -21.61 -2.11 10.06
CA GLN A 112 -22.62 -1.07 10.24
C GLN A 112 -23.99 -1.74 10.10
N ASN A 113 -24.84 -1.48 11.09
CA ASN A 113 -26.10 -2.19 11.37
C ASN A 113 -26.80 -2.65 10.06
N ASN A 114 -27.00 -3.97 9.94
CA ASN A 114 -27.66 -4.70 8.84
C ASN A 114 -26.81 -5.20 7.66
N GLY A 115 -25.47 -5.16 7.74
CA GLY A 115 -24.61 -5.75 6.69
C GLY A 115 -24.47 -4.88 5.44
N THR A 116 -24.87 -3.61 5.53
CA THR A 116 -24.58 -2.58 4.53
C THR A 116 -23.43 -1.74 5.03
N CYS A 117 -22.35 -1.68 4.26
CA CYS A 117 -21.22 -0.80 4.54
C CYS A 117 -21.36 0.40 3.62
N LYS A 118 -21.33 1.61 4.14
CA LYS A 118 -21.43 2.87 3.40
C LYS A 118 -20.15 3.67 3.63
N CYS A 119 -19.84 4.62 2.76
CA CYS A 119 -18.82 5.60 3.15
C CYS A 119 -19.28 6.35 4.39
N CYS A 120 -18.32 6.84 5.18
CA CYS A 120 -18.51 8.04 5.97
C CYS A 120 -19.65 7.93 7.04
N ASP A 121 -20.00 9.05 7.70
CA ASP A 121 -21.14 9.12 8.63
C ASP A 121 -22.45 9.36 7.86
N SER A 122 -23.39 8.40 7.94
CA SER A 122 -24.69 8.51 7.27
C SER A 122 -25.57 9.66 7.77
N ASN A 123 -25.33 10.15 8.98
CA ASN A 123 -26.06 11.30 9.52
C ASN A 123 -25.56 12.63 8.95
N ASN A 124 -24.32 12.65 8.45
CA ASN A 124 -23.63 13.83 7.95
C ASN A 124 -23.06 13.54 6.55
N PRO A 125 -23.94 13.31 5.55
CA PRO A 125 -23.55 12.66 4.29
C PRO A 125 -22.66 13.50 3.37
N LEU A 126 -22.48 14.79 3.67
CA LEU A 126 -21.60 15.71 2.92
C LEU A 126 -20.37 16.12 3.73
N ASP A 127 -20.16 15.57 4.92
CA ASP A 127 -18.89 15.77 5.62
C ASP A 127 -17.77 15.08 4.86
N ALA A 128 -16.61 15.74 4.79
CA ALA A 128 -15.46 15.24 4.06
C ALA A 128 -14.69 14.16 4.86
N TYR A 129 -14.39 13.05 4.18
CA TYR A 129 -13.58 11.93 4.65
C TYR A 129 -12.42 11.66 3.69
N ASN A 130 -11.43 10.90 4.14
CA ASN A 130 -10.27 10.48 3.34
C ASN A 130 -9.59 11.67 2.65
N VAL A 131 -9.48 12.81 3.34
CA VAL A 131 -8.91 14.02 2.75
C VAL A 131 -7.43 13.81 2.44
N HIS A 132 -7.04 14.04 1.20
CA HIS A 132 -5.65 13.98 0.78
C HIS A 132 -5.36 14.96 -0.36
N ILE A 133 -4.09 15.28 -0.56
CA ILE A 133 -3.63 16.20 -1.59
C ILE A 133 -2.61 15.54 -2.52
N SER A 134 -2.62 15.93 -3.79
CA SER A 134 -1.70 15.42 -4.81
C SER A 134 -1.17 16.56 -5.68
N MET A 135 0.05 16.41 -6.18
CA MET A 135 0.63 17.33 -7.17
C MET A 135 0.02 17.08 -8.56
N THR A 136 -0.08 18.15 -9.36
CA THR A 136 -0.51 18.05 -10.76
C THR A 136 0.65 18.05 -11.74
N GLY A 137 1.90 18.15 -11.28
CA GLY A 137 3.06 18.42 -12.16
C GLY A 137 3.21 19.90 -12.55
N ASN A 138 2.16 20.72 -12.38
CA ASN A 138 2.27 22.17 -12.47
C ASN A 138 2.47 22.77 -11.07
N PRO A 139 3.55 23.54 -10.82
CA PRO A 139 3.84 24.03 -9.47
C PRO A 139 2.89 25.14 -8.98
N GLY A 140 2.12 25.73 -9.89
CA GLY A 140 1.03 26.66 -9.56
C GLY A 140 -0.31 25.99 -9.25
N GLU A 141 -0.33 24.65 -9.16
CA GLU A 141 -1.54 23.85 -8.99
C GLU A 141 -1.36 22.74 -7.95
N MET A 142 -2.48 22.34 -7.33
CA MET A 142 -2.58 21.18 -6.46
C MET A 142 -3.99 20.61 -6.56
N VAL A 143 -4.18 19.32 -6.34
CA VAL A 143 -5.52 18.71 -6.22
C VAL A 143 -5.77 18.35 -4.76
N VAL A 144 -6.91 18.81 -4.25
CA VAL A 144 -7.48 18.36 -2.97
C VAL A 144 -8.57 17.35 -3.27
N THR A 145 -8.40 16.14 -2.75
CA THR A 145 -9.34 15.05 -2.90
C THR A 145 -9.97 14.69 -1.57
N TYR A 146 -11.28 14.43 -1.59
CA TYR A 146 -12.03 13.99 -0.42
C TYR A 146 -13.27 13.21 -0.83
N ASN A 147 -13.75 12.36 0.08
CA ASN A 147 -14.91 11.52 -0.08
C ASN A 147 -16.12 12.06 0.69
N THR A 148 -17.31 11.89 0.13
CA THR A 148 -18.61 12.11 0.79
C THR A 148 -19.52 10.90 0.59
N GLN A 149 -20.52 10.73 1.46
CA GLN A 149 -21.50 9.64 1.33
C GLN A 149 -22.53 9.91 0.24
N GLU A 150 -23.00 11.15 0.12
CA GLU A 150 -23.89 11.58 -0.94
C GLU A 150 -23.16 12.42 -1.99
N ARG A 151 -23.67 12.41 -3.23
CA ARG A 151 -23.07 13.16 -4.33
C ARG A 151 -23.36 14.64 -4.13
N PRO A 152 -22.36 15.49 -3.87
CA PRO A 152 -22.58 16.94 -3.84
C PRO A 152 -22.97 17.43 -5.24
N SER A 153 -23.84 18.45 -5.31
CA SER A 153 -24.18 19.11 -6.58
C SER A 153 -22.98 19.84 -7.18
N ARG A 154 -22.11 20.36 -6.31
CA ARG A 154 -20.82 20.99 -6.62
C ARG A 154 -19.91 20.79 -5.41
N SER A 155 -18.66 20.43 -5.66
CA SER A 155 -17.64 20.28 -4.62
C SER A 155 -16.76 21.52 -4.64
N CYS A 156 -16.73 22.26 -3.53
CA CYS A 156 -16.02 23.53 -3.41
C CYS A 156 -15.15 23.53 -2.17
N ILE A 157 -13.98 24.16 -2.26
CA ILE A 157 -13.10 24.43 -1.13
C ILE A 157 -12.67 25.89 -1.15
N TYR A 158 -12.26 26.39 0.01
CA TYR A 158 -11.82 27.76 0.22
C TYR A 158 -10.34 27.78 0.56
N VAL A 159 -9.51 28.44 -0.26
CA VAL A 159 -8.05 28.48 -0.12
C VAL A 159 -7.57 29.91 0.19
N SER A 160 -6.65 30.04 1.15
CA SER A 160 -6.05 31.32 1.56
C SER A 160 -4.55 31.16 1.79
N PRO A 161 -3.71 32.17 1.47
CA PRO A 161 -2.31 32.18 1.88
C PRO A 161 -2.17 32.09 3.41
N SER A 162 -1.18 31.36 3.91
CA SER A 162 -0.98 31.19 5.36
C SER A 162 -0.39 32.44 6.04
N SER A 163 0.27 33.31 5.27
CA SER A 163 0.89 34.55 5.76
C SER A 163 -0.12 35.68 6.04
N SER A 164 -1.39 35.50 5.68
CA SER A 164 -2.42 36.55 5.76
C SER A 164 -3.38 36.38 6.94
N ILE A 165 -2.83 36.21 8.14
CA ILE A 165 -3.58 36.32 9.41
C ILE A 165 -4.13 37.76 9.63
N SER A 166 -3.70 38.75 8.85
CA SER A 166 -4.29 40.11 8.88
C SER A 166 -5.52 40.24 7.96
N SER A 167 -6.69 39.92 8.51
CA SER A 167 -8.03 40.52 8.31
C SER A 167 -8.56 40.98 6.92
N SER A 168 -7.94 40.66 5.77
CA SER A 168 -8.56 40.94 4.46
C SER A 168 -7.95 40.21 3.24
N SER A 169 -7.27 39.07 3.38
CA SER A 169 -7.01 38.23 2.20
C SER A 169 -8.29 37.47 1.85
N SER A 170 -8.88 37.76 0.70
CA SER A 170 -10.07 37.05 0.22
C SER A 170 -9.74 35.58 -0.01
N SER A 171 -10.29 34.69 0.81
CA SER A 171 -10.25 33.26 0.50
C SER A 171 -10.82 33.04 -0.89
N GLN A 172 -10.06 32.34 -1.74
CA GLN A 172 -10.49 32.00 -3.08
C GLN A 172 -11.30 30.70 -3.06
N GLU A 173 -12.43 30.71 -3.75
CA GLU A 173 -13.26 29.51 -3.92
C GLU A 173 -12.77 28.73 -5.15
N HIS A 174 -12.42 27.47 -4.95
CA HIS A 174 -12.10 26.52 -6.02
C HIS A 174 -13.14 25.41 -6.01
N CYS A 175 -13.72 25.09 -7.16
CA CYS A 175 -14.73 24.06 -7.24
C CYS A 175 -14.56 23.15 -8.44
N THR A 176 -15.12 21.95 -8.33
CA THR A 176 -15.09 20.93 -9.36
C THR A 176 -16.47 20.33 -9.59
N THR A 177 -16.64 19.78 -10.79
CA THR A 177 -17.70 18.82 -11.12
C THR A 177 -17.14 17.41 -11.32
N ASP A 178 -15.81 17.22 -11.23
CA ASP A 178 -15.16 15.91 -11.20
C ASP A 178 -15.43 15.24 -9.85
N VAL A 179 -16.62 14.66 -9.76
CA VAL A 179 -17.11 13.88 -8.64
C VAL A 179 -17.35 12.47 -9.15
N ARG A 180 -16.43 11.57 -8.79
CA ARG A 180 -16.40 10.19 -9.27
C ARG A 180 -17.11 9.30 -8.26
N THR A 181 -17.96 8.40 -8.75
CA THR A 181 -18.62 7.42 -7.89
C THR A 181 -17.62 6.32 -7.57
N THR A 182 -17.33 6.12 -6.30
CA THR A 182 -16.66 4.91 -5.85
C THR A 182 -17.75 3.94 -5.41
N SER A 183 -17.78 2.74 -5.96
CA SER A 183 -18.68 1.66 -5.53
C SER A 183 -17.92 0.36 -5.52
N GLN A 184 -18.29 -0.55 -4.62
CA GLN A 184 -17.76 -1.91 -4.69
C GLN A 184 -18.27 -2.58 -5.98
N GLY A 185 -17.36 -3.05 -6.83
CA GLY A 185 -17.71 -3.88 -7.98
C GLY A 185 -18.48 -5.11 -7.51
N SER A 186 -19.43 -5.58 -8.31
CA SER A 186 -20.39 -6.64 -7.97
C SER A 186 -19.79 -8.04 -7.73
N GLY A 187 -18.47 -8.18 -7.58
CA GLY A 187 -17.87 -9.46 -7.27
C GLY A 187 -18.01 -9.78 -5.80
N LEU A 188 -18.40 -11.01 -5.61
CA LEU A 188 -18.60 -11.65 -4.33
C LEU A 188 -17.29 -11.59 -3.52
N SER A 189 -17.18 -10.63 -2.61
CA SER A 189 -16.67 -10.94 -1.27
C SER A 189 -17.87 -11.39 -0.45
N PRO A 190 -18.20 -12.70 -0.43
CA PRO A 190 -19.35 -13.16 0.32
C PRO A 190 -19.04 -12.97 1.80
N PHE A 191 -19.96 -12.30 2.51
CA PHE A 191 -20.32 -12.50 3.93
C PHE A 191 -20.39 -11.27 4.85
N LEU A 192 -19.89 -10.05 4.52
CA LEU A 192 -19.90 -8.96 5.53
C LEU A 192 -20.39 -7.57 5.08
N CYS A 193 -20.31 -7.21 3.80
CA CYS A 193 -20.69 -5.88 3.34
C CYS A 193 -21.23 -5.92 1.91
N THR A 194 -22.48 -5.49 1.70
CA THR A 194 -22.98 -5.17 0.35
C THR A 194 -23.35 -3.69 0.27
N GLY A 195 -23.23 -3.09 -0.92
CA GLY A 195 -23.70 -1.73 -1.18
C GLY A 195 -22.80 -0.58 -0.71
N TRP A 196 -21.48 -0.79 -0.59
CA TRP A 196 -20.56 0.32 -0.36
C TRP A 196 -20.58 1.28 -1.54
N SER A 197 -20.87 2.54 -1.25
CA SER A 197 -20.85 3.66 -2.18
C SER A 197 -20.37 4.93 -1.50
N GLY A 198 -19.65 5.75 -2.26
CA GLY A 198 -19.21 7.09 -1.88
C GLY A 198 -18.82 7.89 -3.12
N TYR A 199 -18.52 9.16 -2.93
CA TYR A 199 -18.21 10.08 -4.01
C TYR A 199 -16.88 10.79 -3.75
N ALA A 200 -15.90 10.56 -4.61
CA ALA A 200 -14.59 11.20 -4.53
C ALA A 200 -14.61 12.49 -5.36
N SER A 201 -14.37 13.62 -4.72
CA SER A 201 -14.29 14.93 -5.35
C SER A 201 -12.84 15.32 -5.57
N HIS A 202 -12.46 15.67 -6.80
CA HIS A 202 -11.10 16.11 -7.14
C HIS A 202 -11.08 17.61 -7.44
N VAL A 203 -10.73 18.43 -6.44
CA VAL A 203 -10.75 19.89 -6.56
C VAL A 203 -9.37 20.42 -6.92
N LYS A 204 -9.19 20.82 -8.18
CA LYS A 204 -7.96 21.49 -8.64
C LYS A 204 -7.92 22.93 -8.11
N VAL A 205 -6.93 23.21 -7.28
CA VAL A 205 -6.52 24.54 -6.83
C VAL A 205 -5.49 25.06 -7.81
N SER A 206 -5.65 26.30 -8.26
CA SER A 206 -4.76 26.96 -9.22
C SER A 206 -4.40 28.36 -8.77
N GLY A 207 -3.38 28.95 -9.40
CA GLY A 207 -2.90 30.29 -9.02
C GLY A 207 -2.04 30.29 -7.76
N LEU A 208 -1.46 29.13 -7.41
CA LEU A 208 -0.52 29.00 -6.30
C LEU A 208 0.84 29.60 -6.70
N THR A 209 1.53 30.15 -5.71
CA THR A 209 2.93 30.57 -5.85
C THR A 209 3.81 29.41 -5.36
N PRO A 210 4.72 28.87 -6.21
CA PRO A 210 5.56 27.73 -5.85
C PRO A 210 6.32 27.95 -4.53
N GLY A 211 6.25 26.99 -3.62
CA GLY A 211 6.89 27.05 -2.30
C GLY A 211 6.17 27.90 -1.23
N ASP A 212 5.09 28.61 -1.58
CA ASP A 212 4.29 29.33 -0.58
C ASP A 212 3.34 28.39 0.17
N HIS A 213 3.02 28.75 1.43
CA HIS A 213 2.11 28.00 2.28
C HIS A 213 0.68 28.51 2.18
N TYR A 214 -0.28 27.59 2.13
CA TYR A 214 -1.71 27.85 2.04
C TYR A 214 -2.49 27.07 3.08
N THR A 215 -3.59 27.63 3.55
CA THR A 215 -4.63 26.93 4.30
C THR A 215 -5.82 26.72 3.37
N TYR A 216 -6.42 25.53 3.41
CA TYR A 216 -7.67 25.26 2.71
C TYR A 216 -8.73 24.73 3.67
N THR A 217 -10.00 25.03 3.37
CA THR A 217 -11.16 24.61 4.15
C THR A 217 -12.17 23.91 3.24
N ILE A 218 -12.57 22.71 3.63
CA ILE A 218 -13.63 21.94 2.99
C ILE A 218 -14.91 22.12 3.83
N PRO A 219 -15.97 22.71 3.27
CA PRO A 219 -17.26 22.80 3.94
C PRO A 219 -17.93 21.41 4.01
N GLY A 220 -18.55 21.11 5.14
CA GLY A 220 -19.34 19.88 5.34
C GLY A 220 -20.77 20.18 5.78
N SER A 221 -21.59 19.13 5.84
CA SER A 221 -22.98 19.21 6.32
C SER A 221 -23.08 19.57 7.81
N SER A 222 -22.15 19.09 8.63
CA SER A 222 -22.12 19.28 10.09
C SER A 222 -20.95 20.12 10.56
N ARG A 223 -19.79 19.96 9.91
CA ARG A 223 -18.54 20.63 10.26
C ARG A 223 -17.71 20.94 9.03
N ASN A 224 -16.93 22.00 9.13
CA ASN A 224 -15.86 22.26 8.19
C ASN A 224 -14.58 21.57 8.66
N VAL A 225 -13.72 21.15 7.73
CA VAL A 225 -12.38 20.67 8.03
C VAL A 225 -11.35 21.55 7.31
N SER A 226 -10.26 21.87 7.99
CA SER A 226 -9.22 22.76 7.47
C SER A 226 -7.84 22.17 7.68
N TYR A 227 -6.97 22.31 6.69
CA TYR A 227 -5.58 21.85 6.70
C TYR A 227 -4.69 22.88 6.01
N SER A 228 -3.37 22.71 6.13
CA SER A 228 -2.40 23.56 5.44
C SER A 228 -1.42 22.73 4.61
N PHE A 229 -0.95 23.28 3.50
CA PHE A 229 0.03 22.66 2.62
C PHE A 229 1.03 23.69 2.10
N MET A 230 2.14 23.21 1.56
CA MET A 230 3.09 24.00 0.76
C MET A 230 2.86 23.72 -0.72
N ALA A 231 2.77 24.76 -1.54
CA ALA A 231 2.67 24.60 -2.99
C ALA A 231 3.94 23.94 -3.55
N PRO A 232 3.85 23.06 -4.56
CA PRO A 232 5.01 22.38 -5.12
C PRO A 232 6.04 23.37 -5.67
N TYR A 233 7.32 23.03 -5.60
CA TYR A 233 8.37 23.84 -6.21
C TYR A 233 8.37 23.69 -7.75
N GLY A 234 8.01 22.51 -8.27
CA GLY A 234 8.21 22.17 -9.67
C GLY A 234 9.70 22.07 -10.01
N ASN A 235 10.04 22.18 -11.30
CA ASN A 235 11.43 22.14 -11.75
C ASN A 235 12.22 23.41 -11.32
N THR A 236 12.94 23.32 -10.20
CA THR A 236 13.74 24.42 -9.63
C THR A 236 14.99 23.89 -8.93
N THR A 237 15.85 24.76 -8.40
CA THR A 237 17.03 24.33 -7.62
C THR A 237 16.74 24.17 -6.12
N LYS A 238 15.46 24.26 -5.70
CA LYS A 238 15.06 24.15 -4.30
C LYS A 238 15.23 22.71 -3.81
N THR A 239 15.80 22.57 -2.62
CA THR A 239 15.98 21.26 -1.99
C THR A 239 14.65 20.53 -1.83
N THR A 240 14.63 19.31 -2.34
CA THR A 240 13.54 18.34 -2.29
C THR A 240 13.64 17.51 -1.02
N LYS A 241 12.61 17.52 -0.16
CA LYS A 241 12.55 16.70 1.07
C LYS A 241 11.33 15.81 1.06
N LEU A 242 11.52 14.49 1.15
CA LEU A 242 10.42 13.54 1.05
C LEU A 242 10.52 12.39 2.04
N ALA A 243 9.36 11.86 2.41
CA ALA A 243 9.23 10.57 3.04
C ALA A 243 8.98 9.49 1.98
N PHE A 244 9.76 8.41 2.02
CA PHE A 244 9.61 7.26 1.15
C PHE A 244 9.32 6.00 1.97
N PHE A 245 8.21 5.34 1.67
CA PHE A 245 7.74 4.12 2.30
C PHE A 245 6.72 3.43 1.38
N THR A 246 6.58 2.11 1.44
CA THR A 246 5.63 1.31 0.64
C THR A 246 5.37 -0.01 1.37
N ASP A 247 4.36 -0.76 0.93
CA ASP A 247 3.95 -2.01 1.59
C ASP A 247 3.47 -1.76 3.03
N ILE A 248 2.70 -0.68 3.23
CA ILE A 248 2.38 -0.18 4.57
C ILE A 248 1.19 -0.90 5.20
N GLY A 249 0.10 -1.05 4.45
CA GLY A 249 -1.14 -1.68 4.90
C GLY A 249 -1.85 -0.98 6.07
N THR A 250 -3.02 -1.52 6.40
CA THR A 250 -3.83 -1.10 7.56
C THR A 250 -3.34 -1.66 8.89
N LYS A 251 -2.47 -2.69 8.87
CA LYS A 251 -1.97 -3.39 10.06
C LYS A 251 -0.46 -3.59 9.98
N GLY A 252 0.23 -3.10 11.00
CA GLY A 252 1.70 -3.06 11.08
C GLY A 252 2.29 -1.75 10.57
N GLY A 253 1.54 -1.00 9.75
CA GLY A 253 1.93 0.30 9.22
C GLY A 253 1.63 1.49 10.14
N GLU A 254 0.74 1.32 11.14
CA GLU A 254 0.36 2.38 12.08
C GLU A 254 1.57 3.01 12.80
N PRO A 255 2.57 2.23 13.29
CA PRO A 255 3.76 2.79 13.91
C PRO A 255 4.59 3.68 12.96
N VAL A 256 4.66 3.34 11.67
CA VAL A 256 5.34 4.18 10.65
C VAL A 256 4.57 5.47 10.44
N LEU A 257 3.24 5.40 10.27
CA LEU A 257 2.39 6.58 10.13
C LEU A 257 2.50 7.50 11.35
N ASP A 258 2.48 6.95 12.57
CA ASP A 258 2.59 7.75 13.80
C ASP A 258 3.97 8.40 13.93
N THR A 259 5.03 7.69 13.54
CA THR A 259 6.37 8.27 13.52
C THR A 259 6.46 9.40 12.51
N LEU A 260 5.94 9.23 11.28
CA LEU A 260 5.92 10.27 10.26
C LEU A 260 5.07 11.48 10.69
N LYS A 261 3.93 11.28 11.37
CA LYS A 261 3.13 12.37 11.96
C LYS A 261 3.97 13.21 12.93
N SER A 262 4.82 12.58 13.74
CA SER A 262 5.71 13.28 14.68
C SER A 262 6.90 13.99 14.01
N ARG A 263 7.21 13.65 12.76
CA ARG A 263 8.35 14.17 11.97
C ARG A 263 7.91 14.97 10.75
N MET A 264 6.67 15.48 10.75
CA MET A 264 6.02 16.10 9.60
C MET A 264 6.75 17.37 9.08
N ASP A 265 7.59 18.00 9.90
CA ASP A 265 8.41 19.16 9.53
C ASP A 265 9.71 18.77 8.79
N GLU A 266 10.05 17.47 8.73
CA GLU A 266 11.30 16.99 8.12
C GLU A 266 11.15 16.65 6.63
N PHE A 267 9.92 16.61 6.11
CA PHE A 267 9.62 16.32 4.71
C PHE A 267 8.45 17.16 4.20
N ASP A 268 8.43 17.41 2.90
CA ASP A 268 7.45 18.26 2.25
C ASP A 268 6.37 17.45 1.51
N TYR A 269 6.69 16.23 1.10
CA TYR A 269 5.79 15.31 0.40
C TYR A 269 6.13 13.84 0.69
N MET A 270 5.21 12.95 0.32
CA MET A 270 5.30 11.51 0.53
C MET A 270 5.24 10.79 -0.82
N ILE A 271 6.11 9.79 -0.99
CA ILE A 271 6.15 8.91 -2.16
C ILE A 271 5.91 7.47 -1.69
N LEU A 272 4.90 6.82 -2.26
CA LEU A 272 4.51 5.44 -1.95
C LEU A 272 4.30 4.60 -3.22
N PRO A 273 5.31 3.83 -3.66
CA PRO A 273 5.20 3.02 -4.86
C PRO A 273 4.47 1.69 -4.62
N GLY A 274 3.14 1.74 -4.51
CA GLY A 274 2.27 0.57 -4.51
C GLY A 274 2.07 -0.11 -3.16
N ASP A 275 1.10 -1.02 -3.12
CA ASP A 275 0.65 -1.79 -1.97
C ASP A 275 0.34 -0.91 -0.75
N GLN A 276 -0.73 -0.11 -0.92
CA GLN A 276 -1.13 0.91 0.04
C GLN A 276 -1.85 0.29 1.23
N SER A 277 -3.01 -0.29 1.00
CA SER A 277 -3.91 -0.68 2.09
C SER A 277 -3.94 -2.18 2.37
N TYR A 278 -3.59 -3.02 1.36
CA TYR A 278 -3.83 -4.48 1.36
C TYR A 278 -5.27 -4.87 1.64
N CYS A 279 -6.19 -3.94 1.40
CA CYS A 279 -7.62 -4.18 1.55
C CYS A 279 -8.20 -4.84 0.32
N ASP A 280 -7.42 -4.89 -0.75
CA ASP A 280 -7.68 -5.65 -1.94
C ASP A 280 -9.15 -5.42 -2.36
N GLY A 281 -9.43 -4.23 -2.90
CA GLY A 281 -10.77 -3.86 -3.40
C GLY A 281 -11.92 -3.84 -2.37
N TYR A 282 -11.66 -4.12 -1.08
CA TYR A 282 -12.62 -3.90 -0.01
C TYR A 282 -12.54 -2.46 0.50
N ASN A 283 -13.35 -1.59 -0.12
CA ASN A 283 -13.30 -0.14 0.10
C ASN A 283 -13.47 0.29 1.56
N GLY A 284 -14.26 -0.42 2.38
CA GLY A 284 -14.41 -0.09 3.81
C GLY A 284 -13.11 -0.24 4.61
N CYS A 285 -12.28 -1.24 4.27
CA CYS A 285 -10.93 -1.35 4.82
C CYS A 285 -10.03 -0.24 4.26
N THR A 286 -10.15 0.10 2.98
CA THR A 286 -9.34 1.19 2.41
C THR A 286 -9.71 2.55 3.00
N ASP A 287 -10.98 2.81 3.34
CA ASP A 287 -11.39 3.98 4.10
C ASP A 287 -10.70 4.03 5.46
N LYS A 288 -10.56 2.88 6.14
CA LYS A 288 -9.82 2.81 7.40
C LYS A 288 -8.34 3.13 7.23
N PHE A 289 -7.72 2.64 6.16
CA PHE A 289 -6.36 3.03 5.80
C PHE A 289 -6.24 4.55 5.60
N MET A 290 -7.15 5.12 4.80
CA MET A 290 -7.15 6.55 4.51
C MET A 290 -7.43 7.40 5.76
N GLU A 291 -8.23 6.92 6.71
CA GLU A 291 -8.41 7.59 8.02
C GLU A 291 -7.08 7.68 8.80
N LEU A 292 -6.30 6.59 8.80
CA LEU A 292 -4.99 6.56 9.48
C LEU A 292 -3.97 7.49 8.79
N LEU A 293 -4.03 7.57 7.47
CA LEU A 293 -3.13 8.36 6.62
C LEU A 293 -3.52 9.85 6.54
N GLN A 294 -4.80 10.20 6.64
CA GLN A 294 -5.34 11.55 6.45
C GLN A 294 -4.60 12.65 7.22
N PRO A 295 -4.17 12.47 8.49
CA PRO A 295 -3.40 13.49 9.20
C PRO A 295 -2.11 13.93 8.47
N LEU A 296 -1.53 13.04 7.68
CA LEU A 296 -0.37 13.31 6.82
C LEU A 296 -0.82 13.76 5.42
N ALA A 297 -1.64 12.95 4.75
CA ALA A 297 -1.96 13.14 3.34
C ALA A 297 -2.81 14.39 3.06
N ALA A 298 -3.52 14.93 4.04
CA ALA A 298 -4.21 16.22 3.91
C ALA A 298 -3.26 17.43 3.95
N GLN A 299 -2.00 17.24 4.34
CA GLN A 299 -1.03 18.35 4.53
C GLN A 299 0.22 18.21 3.67
N LYS A 300 0.57 16.97 3.29
CA LYS A 300 1.73 16.62 2.50
C LYS A 300 1.26 15.90 1.24
N PRO A 301 1.65 16.34 0.02
CA PRO A 301 1.29 15.65 -1.20
C PRO A 301 1.61 14.16 -1.12
N TYR A 302 0.61 13.33 -1.42
CA TYR A 302 0.67 11.87 -1.35
C TYR A 302 0.74 11.30 -2.77
N MET A 303 1.96 11.11 -3.27
CA MET A 303 2.22 10.63 -4.63
C MET A 303 2.41 9.12 -4.61
N VAL A 304 1.64 8.41 -5.43
CA VAL A 304 1.61 6.95 -5.41
C VAL A 304 1.81 6.33 -6.80
N THR A 305 2.19 5.06 -6.83
CA THR A 305 1.93 4.16 -7.98
C THR A 305 1.08 2.96 -7.52
N SER A 306 0.71 2.08 -8.45
CA SER A 306 -0.01 0.84 -8.18
C SER A 306 0.93 -0.33 -7.89
N GLY A 307 0.60 -1.09 -6.85
CA GLY A 307 1.12 -2.43 -6.59
C GLY A 307 0.09 -3.51 -6.88
N ASN A 308 0.43 -4.75 -6.59
CA ASN A 308 -0.46 -5.87 -6.92
C ASN A 308 -1.73 -5.93 -6.09
N HIS A 309 -1.72 -5.32 -4.91
CA HIS A 309 -2.91 -5.21 -4.07
C HIS A 309 -3.88 -4.11 -4.52
N GLU A 310 -3.47 -3.21 -5.42
CA GLU A 310 -4.35 -2.20 -6.04
C GLU A 310 -5.05 -2.66 -7.31
N GLY A 311 -4.58 -3.75 -7.93
CA GLY A 311 -5.15 -4.38 -9.14
C GLY A 311 -6.66 -4.62 -9.22
N PRO A 312 -7.34 -5.00 -8.14
CA PRO A 312 -8.71 -5.49 -8.23
C PRO A 312 -9.70 -4.52 -8.85
N TRP A 313 -10.69 -5.07 -9.57
CA TRP A 313 -11.67 -4.29 -10.31
C TRP A 313 -11.02 -3.31 -11.29
N ASN A 314 -9.95 -3.75 -11.97
CA ASN A 314 -9.15 -2.89 -12.85
C ASN A 314 -8.71 -1.59 -12.17
N PHE A 315 -8.11 -1.72 -10.98
CA PHE A 315 -7.59 -0.60 -10.22
C PHE A 315 -8.64 0.45 -9.83
N SER A 316 -9.91 0.06 -9.73
CA SER A 316 -11.04 0.99 -9.57
C SER A 316 -10.88 1.95 -8.39
N TYR A 317 -10.39 1.46 -7.24
CA TYR A 317 -10.24 2.30 -6.06
C TYR A 317 -9.27 3.44 -6.33
N ILE A 318 -8.05 3.13 -6.77
CA ILE A 318 -7.01 4.14 -7.00
C ILE A 318 -7.37 5.08 -8.14
N ARG A 319 -7.98 4.57 -9.24
CA ARG A 319 -8.44 5.40 -10.36
C ARG A 319 -9.55 6.39 -9.96
N THR A 320 -10.33 6.04 -8.94
CA THR A 320 -11.47 6.85 -8.50
C THR A 320 -11.09 7.80 -7.38
N ASN A 321 -10.31 7.34 -6.41
CA ASN A 321 -10.04 8.07 -5.17
C ASN A 321 -8.72 8.80 -5.16
N LEU A 322 -7.74 8.40 -5.96
CA LEU A 322 -6.43 9.07 -5.98
C LEU A 322 -6.30 9.93 -7.24
N TYR A 323 -5.49 10.97 -7.14
CA TYR A 323 -5.14 11.83 -8.28
C TYR A 323 -3.64 11.71 -8.56
N TRP A 324 -3.30 11.54 -9.83
CA TRP A 324 -1.93 11.66 -10.32
C TRP A 324 -1.91 12.36 -11.70
N PRO A 325 -0.80 13.03 -12.04
CA PRO A 325 -0.72 13.96 -13.17
C PRO A 325 -0.47 13.30 -14.52
N VAL A 326 -1.34 12.37 -14.92
CA VAL A 326 -1.20 11.64 -16.20
C VAL A 326 -1.18 12.56 -17.40
N ASN A 327 -2.07 13.56 -17.44
CA ASN A 327 -2.16 14.45 -18.59
C ASN A 327 -0.99 15.44 -18.61
N GLU A 328 -0.62 15.97 -17.45
CA GLU A 328 0.50 16.89 -17.31
C GLU A 328 1.86 16.21 -17.59
N SER A 329 1.97 14.89 -17.35
CA SER A 329 3.15 14.10 -17.74
C SER A 329 3.13 13.62 -19.19
N GLY A 330 2.09 13.92 -19.96
CA GLY A 330 1.93 13.44 -21.35
C GLY A 330 1.58 11.95 -21.48
N ALA A 331 1.19 11.28 -20.38
CA ALA A 331 0.70 9.91 -20.40
C ALA A 331 -0.76 9.86 -20.92
N ALA A 332 -1.21 8.66 -21.31
CA ALA A 332 -2.59 8.46 -21.73
C ALA A 332 -3.57 8.72 -20.57
N PRO A 333 -4.81 9.19 -20.81
CA PRO A 333 -5.76 9.55 -19.74
C PRO A 333 -6.08 8.43 -18.74
N ASP A 334 -5.96 7.16 -19.16
CA ASP A 334 -6.20 5.97 -18.36
C ASP A 334 -4.92 5.27 -17.88
N ALA A 335 -3.76 5.91 -18.05
CA ALA A 335 -2.49 5.41 -17.57
C ALA A 335 -2.44 5.30 -16.04
N LEU A 336 -1.66 4.32 -15.57
CA LEU A 336 -1.27 4.13 -14.17
C LEU A 336 0.21 4.50 -13.95
N TRP A 337 0.76 5.27 -14.87
CA TRP A 337 2.14 5.73 -14.90
C TRP A 337 2.15 7.22 -15.23
N TYR A 338 3.12 7.93 -14.67
CA TYR A 338 3.28 9.37 -14.84
C TYR A 338 4.68 9.81 -14.39
N SER A 339 5.01 11.07 -14.65
CA SER A 339 6.22 11.71 -14.16
C SER A 339 5.88 13.06 -13.52
N ILE A 340 6.73 13.52 -12.59
CA ILE A 340 6.64 14.84 -11.98
C ILE A 340 8.03 15.42 -11.77
N ASP A 341 8.12 16.75 -11.86
CA ASP A 341 9.30 17.48 -11.41
C ASP A 341 9.03 18.12 -10.05
N GLU A 342 9.97 17.95 -9.13
CA GLU A 342 9.93 18.65 -7.84
C GLU A 342 11.35 18.94 -7.36
N GLY A 343 11.64 20.23 -7.18
CA GLY A 343 13.00 20.70 -6.96
C GLY A 343 13.91 20.27 -8.12
N PRO A 344 15.13 19.78 -7.85
CA PRO A 344 16.06 19.35 -8.88
C PRO A 344 15.80 17.91 -9.36
N VAL A 345 14.65 17.31 -9.01
CA VAL A 345 14.37 15.89 -9.25
C VAL A 345 13.24 15.70 -10.25
N HIS A 346 13.49 14.88 -11.26
CA HIS A 346 12.49 14.30 -12.13
C HIS A 346 12.17 12.88 -11.64
N PHE A 347 10.96 12.69 -11.14
CA PHE A 347 10.44 11.40 -10.70
C PHE A 347 9.65 10.75 -11.82
N VAL A 348 9.91 9.46 -12.06
CA VAL A 348 9.19 8.64 -13.04
C VAL A 348 8.55 7.47 -12.35
N MET A 349 7.22 7.42 -12.32
CA MET A 349 6.42 6.37 -11.72
C MET A 349 5.89 5.44 -12.82
N MET A 350 6.42 4.22 -12.85
CA MET A 350 6.01 3.16 -13.79
C MET A 350 5.02 2.20 -13.12
N ASN A 351 4.38 1.37 -13.94
CA ASN A 351 3.50 0.29 -13.52
C ASN A 351 3.83 -1.01 -14.26
N TYR A 352 4.04 -2.10 -13.50
CA TYR A 352 4.21 -3.46 -14.06
C TYR A 352 2.98 -4.34 -13.85
N GLU A 353 1.95 -3.84 -13.16
CA GLU A 353 0.82 -4.63 -12.74
C GLU A 353 -0.21 -4.77 -13.85
N ASN A 354 -0.39 -6.00 -14.34
CA ASN A 354 -1.35 -6.32 -15.38
C ASN A 354 -2.61 -6.93 -14.79
N TYR A 355 -3.74 -6.44 -15.30
CA TYR A 355 -5.02 -7.03 -15.03
C TYR A 355 -5.35 -7.95 -16.21
N PHE A 356 -5.13 -9.25 -16.04
CA PHE A 356 -5.76 -10.21 -16.93
C PHE A 356 -7.24 -10.26 -16.57
N ASP A 357 -8.08 -9.81 -17.48
CA ASP A 357 -9.53 -9.87 -17.36
C ASP A 357 -9.92 -11.35 -17.25
N TYR A 358 -10.08 -11.85 -16.02
CA TYR A 358 -10.70 -13.14 -15.81
C TYR A 358 -12.14 -13.02 -16.31
N PRO A 359 -12.59 -13.84 -17.27
CA PRO A 359 -13.83 -13.64 -18.04
C PRO A 359 -15.11 -13.42 -17.21
N ASP A 360 -15.08 -13.71 -15.91
CA ASP A 360 -16.24 -13.77 -15.04
C ASP A 360 -16.26 -12.68 -13.94
N GLY A 361 -15.44 -11.63 -14.07
CA GLY A 361 -15.38 -10.57 -13.05
C GLY A 361 -14.89 -11.10 -11.70
N GLU A 362 -14.05 -12.13 -11.73
CA GLU A 362 -13.48 -12.70 -10.52
C GLU A 362 -12.43 -11.76 -9.91
N TRP A 363 -12.53 -11.65 -8.60
CA TRP A 363 -11.53 -11.10 -7.71
C TRP A 363 -10.16 -11.78 -7.94
N SER A 364 -9.17 -11.05 -8.47
CA SER A 364 -7.79 -11.54 -8.54
C SER A 364 -6.77 -10.40 -8.40
N MET A 365 -5.62 -10.73 -7.80
CA MET A 365 -4.45 -9.87 -7.78
C MET A 365 -3.86 -9.77 -9.19
N THR A 366 -3.17 -8.66 -9.49
CA THR A 366 -2.48 -8.52 -10.77
C THR A 366 -1.28 -9.45 -10.86
N SER A 367 -0.88 -9.76 -12.09
CA SER A 367 0.42 -10.38 -12.35
C SER A 367 1.39 -9.32 -12.84
N ALA A 368 2.66 -9.49 -12.53
CA ALA A 368 3.70 -8.67 -13.13
C ALA A 368 3.76 -8.96 -14.63
N ALA A 369 3.91 -7.93 -15.44
CA ALA A 369 4.28 -8.08 -16.84
C ALA A 369 5.32 -7.05 -17.26
N PRO A 370 6.15 -7.37 -18.27
CA PRO A 370 7.07 -6.41 -18.86
C PRO A 370 6.33 -5.17 -19.36
N ILE A 371 6.98 -4.01 -19.33
CA ILE A 371 6.37 -2.75 -19.75
C ILE A 371 5.91 -2.79 -21.21
N SER A 372 6.53 -3.62 -22.06
CA SER A 372 6.14 -3.88 -23.44
C SER A 372 4.74 -4.47 -23.59
N THR A 373 4.18 -5.07 -22.54
CA THR A 373 2.77 -5.50 -22.48
C THR A 373 1.82 -4.30 -22.58
N TYR A 374 2.30 -3.10 -22.26
CA TYR A 374 1.58 -1.83 -22.40
C TYR A 374 2.34 -0.94 -23.38
N PRO A 375 2.10 -1.06 -24.70
CA PRO A 375 2.81 -0.27 -25.70
C PRO A 375 2.76 1.24 -25.43
N GLY A 376 1.65 1.73 -24.87
CA GLY A 376 1.50 3.13 -24.48
C GLY A 376 2.44 3.59 -23.35
N GLN A 377 2.85 2.69 -22.45
CA GLN A 377 3.80 3.01 -21.38
C GLN A 377 5.23 3.10 -21.90
N VAL A 378 5.65 2.18 -22.77
CA VAL A 378 7.01 2.19 -23.36
C VAL A 378 7.23 3.46 -24.18
N GLU A 379 6.27 3.79 -25.03
CA GLU A 379 6.38 4.98 -25.89
C GLU A 379 6.39 6.26 -25.06
N TRP A 380 5.48 6.37 -24.08
CA TRP A 380 5.46 7.50 -23.15
C TRP A 380 6.78 7.62 -22.38
N LEU A 381 7.28 6.52 -21.81
CA LEU A 381 8.50 6.52 -21.00
C LEU A 381 9.70 7.00 -21.80
N ARG A 382 9.85 6.57 -23.07
CA ARG A 382 10.92 7.08 -23.93
C ARG A 382 10.79 8.59 -24.17
N GLN A 383 9.60 9.07 -24.51
CA GLN A 383 9.38 10.50 -24.76
C GLN A 383 9.66 11.36 -23.52
N ASP A 384 9.23 10.88 -22.34
CA ASP A 384 9.47 11.51 -21.04
C ASP A 384 10.98 11.57 -20.72
N LEU A 385 11.69 10.44 -20.85
CA LEU A 385 13.13 10.36 -20.62
C LEU A 385 13.95 11.17 -21.63
N GLU A 386 13.55 11.23 -22.90
CA GLU A 386 14.16 12.13 -23.90
C GLU A 386 13.96 13.61 -23.54
N ALA A 387 12.77 13.98 -23.05
CA ALA A 387 12.49 15.33 -22.59
C ALA A 387 13.34 15.69 -21.36
N PHE A 388 13.47 14.77 -20.42
CA PHE A 388 14.38 14.92 -19.28
C PHE A 388 15.84 15.05 -19.74
N ALA A 389 16.31 14.21 -20.66
CA ALA A 389 17.69 14.26 -21.16
C ALA A 389 18.03 15.63 -21.75
N ARG A 390 17.16 16.20 -22.57
CA ARG A 390 17.33 17.56 -23.13
C ARG A 390 17.45 18.64 -22.05
N ARG A 391 16.74 18.50 -20.93
CA ARG A 391 16.88 19.40 -19.78
C ARG A 391 18.19 19.16 -19.05
N ARG A 392 18.57 17.90 -18.86
CA ARG A 392 19.82 17.53 -18.19
C ARG A 392 21.07 17.92 -18.98
N GLU A 393 20.99 18.04 -20.30
CA GLU A 393 22.07 18.63 -21.11
C GLU A 393 22.32 20.10 -20.75
N GLN A 394 21.28 20.82 -20.32
CA GLN A 394 21.38 22.23 -19.91
C GLN A 394 21.71 22.37 -18.42
N ASP A 395 21.27 21.41 -17.62
CA ASP A 395 21.50 21.32 -16.18
C ASP A 395 21.92 19.88 -15.79
N PRO A 396 23.22 19.56 -15.85
CA PRO A 396 23.75 18.20 -15.62
C PRO A 396 23.41 17.61 -14.25
N ASP A 397 23.12 18.50 -13.31
CA ASP A 397 22.95 18.20 -11.90
C ASP A 397 21.49 17.81 -11.56
N LEU A 398 20.55 17.89 -12.53
CA LEU A 398 19.17 17.36 -12.39
C LEU A 398 19.14 15.85 -12.14
N TRP A 399 18.34 15.41 -11.17
CA TRP A 399 18.21 14.02 -10.73
C TRP A 399 17.11 13.28 -11.47
N LEU A 400 17.40 12.03 -11.84
CA LEU A 400 16.42 11.08 -12.38
C LEU A 400 16.21 9.94 -11.38
N ILE A 401 15.02 9.88 -10.80
CA ILE A 401 14.62 8.80 -9.89
C ILE A 401 13.44 8.07 -10.52
N MET A 402 13.70 6.84 -10.97
CA MET A 402 12.69 5.96 -11.53
C MET A 402 12.15 5.04 -10.43
N MET A 403 10.88 4.67 -10.51
CA MET A 403 10.28 3.76 -9.53
C MET A 403 9.12 2.99 -10.11
N ALA A 404 8.91 1.80 -9.55
CA ALA A 404 7.71 1.01 -9.70
C ALA A 404 7.55 0.15 -8.45
N HIS A 405 6.42 -0.54 -8.32
CA HIS A 405 6.18 -1.34 -7.14
C HIS A 405 7.13 -2.54 -7.00
N ARG A 406 7.35 -3.31 -8.07
CA ARG A 406 8.19 -4.53 -8.02
C ARG A 406 9.67 -4.22 -8.23
N PRO A 407 10.57 -4.96 -7.56
CA PRO A 407 12.01 -4.80 -7.75
C PRO A 407 12.47 -5.26 -9.13
N LEU A 408 13.43 -4.54 -9.71
CA LEU A 408 14.20 -5.00 -10.88
C LEU A 408 15.31 -5.96 -10.43
N THR A 409 16.01 -5.60 -9.37
CA THR A 409 16.99 -6.47 -8.70
C THR A 409 16.66 -6.64 -7.23
N CYS A 410 16.72 -7.87 -6.74
CA CYS A 410 16.69 -8.19 -5.32
C CYS A 410 17.42 -9.51 -5.08
N ASN A 411 18.07 -9.64 -3.92
CA ASN A 411 18.90 -10.80 -3.58
C ASN A 411 18.25 -11.65 -2.49
N VAL A 412 16.92 -11.76 -2.53
CA VAL A 412 16.16 -12.68 -1.69
C VAL A 412 15.67 -13.85 -2.53
N SER A 413 15.59 -15.05 -1.97
CA SER A 413 15.02 -16.19 -2.69
C SER A 413 13.49 -16.06 -2.77
N GLY A 414 12.94 -16.14 -3.97
CA GLY A 414 11.51 -16.00 -4.21
C GLY A 414 11.19 -15.64 -5.66
N GLU A 415 9.98 -16.00 -6.11
CA GLU A 415 9.54 -15.81 -7.51
C GLU A 415 9.72 -14.37 -8.01
N SER A 416 9.43 -13.38 -7.16
CA SER A 416 9.56 -11.98 -7.52
C SER A 416 10.99 -11.54 -7.82
N CYS A 417 11.99 -12.19 -7.22
CA CYS A 417 13.41 -11.88 -7.42
C CYS A 417 14.09 -12.83 -8.40
N ASP A 418 13.77 -14.12 -8.34
CA ASP A 418 14.43 -15.16 -9.13
C ASP A 418 13.89 -15.22 -10.57
N HIS A 419 12.67 -14.73 -10.83
CA HIS A 419 12.02 -14.82 -12.13
C HIS A 419 11.48 -13.49 -12.64
N ILE A 420 10.67 -12.78 -11.84
CA ILE A 420 10.00 -11.55 -12.28
C ILE A 420 10.99 -10.40 -12.41
N GLY A 421 11.84 -10.16 -11.41
CA GLY A 421 12.85 -9.10 -11.42
C GLY A 421 13.71 -9.11 -12.69
N PRO A 422 14.38 -10.23 -13.04
CA PRO A 422 15.17 -10.35 -14.27
C PRO A 422 14.38 -10.07 -15.55
N MET A 423 13.12 -10.50 -15.62
CA MET A 423 12.24 -10.24 -16.76
C MET A 423 11.91 -8.75 -16.90
N LEU A 424 11.64 -8.05 -15.79
CA LEU A 424 11.37 -6.61 -15.79
C LEU A 424 12.65 -5.80 -16.06
N GLU A 425 13.78 -6.28 -15.53
CA GLU A 425 15.11 -5.70 -15.70
C GLU A 425 15.48 -5.57 -17.18
N GLU A 426 15.24 -6.63 -17.97
CA GLU A 426 15.61 -6.71 -19.40
C GLU A 426 15.07 -5.53 -20.24
N GLU A 427 13.90 -4.99 -19.90
CA GLU A 427 13.29 -3.88 -20.65
C GLU A 427 13.61 -2.49 -20.09
N VAL A 428 13.80 -2.38 -18.77
CA VAL A 428 13.89 -1.08 -18.10
C VAL A 428 15.35 -0.66 -17.88
N PHE A 429 16.25 -1.60 -17.60
CA PHE A 429 17.67 -1.27 -17.39
C PHE A 429 18.31 -0.59 -18.59
N PRO A 430 18.13 -1.04 -19.84
CA PRO A 430 18.71 -0.34 -20.99
C PRO A 430 18.34 1.14 -21.02
N LEU A 431 17.08 1.49 -20.71
CA LEU A 431 16.61 2.87 -20.64
C LEU A 431 17.24 3.62 -19.47
N MET A 432 17.30 3.01 -18.27
CA MET A 432 17.96 3.61 -17.11
C MET A 432 19.42 3.96 -17.38
N TYR A 433 20.13 3.15 -18.16
CA TYR A 433 21.54 3.39 -18.47
C TYR A 433 21.70 4.44 -19.57
N GLU A 434 20.89 4.35 -20.64
CA GLU A 434 20.86 5.32 -21.72
C GLU A 434 20.61 6.74 -21.20
N TYR A 435 19.63 6.88 -20.30
CA TYR A 435 19.21 8.17 -19.73
C TYR A 435 19.88 8.51 -18.40
N LYS A 436 20.83 7.69 -17.95
CA LYS A 436 21.66 7.89 -16.73
C LYS A 436 20.80 8.11 -15.48
N ALA A 437 19.84 7.24 -15.24
CA ALA A 437 19.05 7.22 -14.01
C ALA A 437 19.97 7.18 -12.79
N ASP A 438 19.73 8.05 -11.81
CA ASP A 438 20.53 8.13 -10.60
C ASP A 438 20.07 7.07 -9.57
N MET A 439 18.76 6.79 -9.53
CA MET A 439 18.19 5.81 -8.61
C MET A 439 17.00 5.03 -9.18
N TYR A 440 16.78 3.84 -8.60
CA TYR A 440 15.55 3.07 -8.73
C TYR A 440 14.94 2.77 -7.36
N TRP A 441 13.66 3.07 -7.14
CA TRP A 441 12.96 2.75 -5.89
C TRP A 441 11.81 1.77 -6.11
N CYS A 442 11.64 0.84 -5.17
CA CYS A 442 10.58 -0.16 -5.18
C CYS A 442 10.21 -0.67 -3.78
N GLY A 443 9.17 -1.51 -3.73
CA GLY A 443 8.65 -2.21 -2.56
C GLY A 443 8.46 -3.70 -2.84
N HIS A 444 7.25 -4.20 -2.63
CA HIS A 444 6.72 -5.55 -2.96
C HIS A 444 7.32 -6.69 -2.14
N VAL A 445 8.65 -6.78 -2.09
CA VAL A 445 9.33 -7.72 -1.20
C VAL A 445 9.45 -7.04 0.16
N HIS A 446 8.86 -7.65 1.20
CA HIS A 446 8.81 -7.04 2.53
C HIS A 446 10.15 -7.16 3.29
N ALA A 447 11.18 -6.60 2.68
CA ALA A 447 12.55 -6.51 3.15
C ALA A 447 13.14 -5.17 2.70
N TYR A 448 14.21 -4.74 3.37
CA TYR A 448 15.00 -3.60 2.93
C TYR A 448 16.25 -4.11 2.23
N GLU A 449 16.56 -3.56 1.07
CA GLU A 449 17.81 -3.82 0.36
C GLU A 449 18.28 -2.58 -0.39
N ARG A 450 19.58 -2.33 -0.33
CA ARG A 450 20.26 -1.36 -1.17
C ARG A 450 21.30 -2.05 -2.03
N VAL A 451 21.13 -1.91 -3.33
CA VAL A 451 22.09 -2.36 -4.34
C VAL A 451 22.89 -1.17 -4.85
N SER A 452 24.21 -1.27 -4.73
CA SER A 452 25.16 -0.29 -5.26
C SER A 452 25.14 -0.23 -6.79
N PRO A 453 25.73 0.81 -7.42
CA PRO A 453 25.84 0.92 -8.86
C PRO A 453 26.54 -0.29 -9.48
N ILE A 454 25.80 -1.07 -10.27
CA ILE A 454 26.29 -2.25 -11.01
C ILE A 454 26.33 -1.95 -12.49
N ASN A 455 27.20 -2.61 -13.25
CA ASN A 455 27.20 -2.56 -14.71
C ASN A 455 26.08 -3.46 -15.29
N ASN A 456 25.41 -3.02 -16.36
CA ASN A 456 24.27 -3.73 -16.95
C ASN A 456 24.66 -5.10 -17.50
N GLU A 457 25.82 -5.17 -18.15
CA GLU A 457 26.27 -6.35 -18.89
C GLU A 457 27.07 -7.28 -17.98
N THR A 458 28.03 -6.75 -17.23
CA THR A 458 28.93 -7.58 -16.41
C THR A 458 28.38 -7.85 -15.01
N ARG A 459 27.39 -7.08 -14.56
CA ARG A 459 26.85 -7.12 -13.18
C ARG A 459 27.91 -6.83 -12.10
N GLU A 460 29.06 -6.30 -12.49
CA GLU A 460 30.14 -5.95 -11.58
C GLU A 460 29.84 -4.63 -10.86
N LEU A 461 30.21 -4.58 -9.59
CA LEU A 461 30.17 -3.36 -8.78
C LEU A 461 31.10 -2.30 -9.38
N CYS A 462 30.60 -1.08 -9.53
CA CYS A 462 31.41 0.10 -9.81
C CYS A 462 32.28 0.46 -8.58
N SER A 463 33.35 -0.29 -8.36
CA SER A 463 34.23 -0.11 -7.20
C SER A 463 34.86 1.29 -7.15
N ASP A 464 35.09 1.90 -8.31
CA ASP A 464 35.66 3.24 -8.44
C ASP A 464 34.68 4.37 -8.10
N CYS A 465 33.37 4.13 -8.01
CA CYS A 465 32.41 5.15 -7.54
C CYS A 465 32.00 4.96 -6.09
N VAL A 466 32.29 3.81 -5.48
CA VAL A 466 32.00 3.52 -4.07
C VAL A 466 33.09 4.09 -3.17
N ARG A 467 32.69 4.84 -2.14
CA ARG A 467 33.56 5.45 -1.12
C ARG A 467 33.01 5.18 0.27
N ASP A 468 33.84 5.43 1.28
CA ASP A 468 33.47 5.39 2.71
C ASP A 468 32.75 4.10 3.13
N GLY A 469 33.19 2.96 2.59
CA GLY A 469 32.61 1.65 2.88
C GLY A 469 31.15 1.50 2.42
N GLY A 470 30.79 2.08 1.27
CA GLY A 470 29.44 1.98 0.72
C GLY A 470 28.48 3.05 1.24
N LYS A 471 28.97 4.10 1.90
CA LYS A 471 28.16 5.22 2.41
C LYS A 471 28.18 6.46 1.53
N LEU A 472 29.08 6.51 0.54
CA LEU A 472 29.17 7.60 -0.42
C LEU A 472 29.35 7.00 -1.81
N TYR A 473 28.48 7.40 -2.73
CA TYR A 473 28.62 7.15 -4.16
C TYR A 473 29.00 8.46 -4.85
N TYR A 474 30.21 8.55 -5.38
CA TYR A 474 30.70 9.75 -6.07
C TYR A 474 30.64 9.55 -7.57
N LYS A 475 29.83 10.35 -8.26
CA LYS A 475 29.60 10.31 -9.71
C LYS A 475 29.33 8.89 -10.22
N PRO A 476 28.38 8.15 -9.62
CA PRO A 476 28.10 6.80 -10.07
C PRO A 476 27.57 6.82 -11.51
N PRO A 477 28.10 5.99 -12.41
CA PRO A 477 27.62 5.92 -13.78
C PRO A 477 26.32 5.11 -13.93
N TYR A 478 25.89 4.41 -12.86
CA TYR A 478 24.75 3.51 -12.83
C TYR A 478 23.87 3.80 -11.62
N PRO A 479 22.56 3.49 -11.69
CA PRO A 479 21.62 3.81 -10.63
C PRO A 479 21.93 3.05 -9.33
N VAL A 480 21.72 3.72 -8.19
CA VAL A 480 21.59 3.05 -6.89
C VAL A 480 20.16 2.54 -6.75
N GLN A 481 19.97 1.27 -6.42
CA GLN A 481 18.63 0.69 -6.31
C GLN A 481 18.25 0.46 -4.85
N ILE A 482 17.01 0.80 -4.51
CA ILE A 482 16.45 0.67 -3.17
C ILE A 482 15.15 -0.12 -3.24
N MET A 483 15.10 -1.19 -2.46
CA MET A 483 13.91 -1.94 -2.13
C MET A 483 13.56 -1.64 -0.67
N ASN A 484 12.40 -1.05 -0.41
CA ASN A 484 11.97 -0.65 0.93
C ASN A 484 10.52 -1.08 1.20
N GLY A 485 10.26 -2.38 1.18
CA GLY A 485 8.94 -2.95 1.46
C GLY A 485 8.65 -3.21 2.94
N ILE A 486 9.35 -2.51 3.85
CA ILE A 486 9.25 -2.77 5.30
C ILE A 486 8.32 -1.79 6.01
N ALA A 487 7.43 -1.05 5.35
CA ALA A 487 6.64 -0.03 6.04
C ALA A 487 5.57 -0.59 6.98
N GLY A 488 5.04 -1.79 6.74
CA GLY A 488 4.11 -2.37 7.73
C GLY A 488 3.49 -3.74 7.47
N ARG A 489 3.13 -4.12 6.24
CA ARG A 489 2.41 -5.38 6.03
C ARG A 489 3.30 -6.58 6.38
N ALA A 490 2.80 -7.44 7.28
CA ALA A 490 3.37 -8.74 7.66
C ALA A 490 4.89 -8.74 7.88
N VAL A 491 5.36 -7.84 8.74
CA VAL A 491 6.76 -7.79 9.19
C VAL A 491 7.13 -8.99 10.10
N ALA A 492 6.15 -9.84 10.46
CA ALA A 492 6.28 -10.88 11.47
C ALA A 492 6.69 -12.28 10.93
N ASP A 493 6.49 -12.60 9.65
CA ASP A 493 6.64 -13.99 9.16
C ASP A 493 7.62 -14.19 7.98
N ASN A 494 8.27 -13.12 7.49
CA ASN A 494 9.08 -13.22 6.27
C ASN A 494 10.60 -13.12 6.53
N ASN A 495 11.24 -14.28 6.73
CA ASN A 495 12.69 -14.40 6.77
C ASN A 495 13.26 -14.50 5.34
N TYR A 496 13.32 -13.37 4.64
CA TYR A 496 13.82 -13.32 3.25
C TYR A 496 15.36 -13.47 3.14
N PHE A 497 16.10 -12.93 4.11
CA PHE A 497 17.56 -13.02 4.11
C PHE A 497 18.02 -14.16 5.00
N THR A 498 18.75 -15.11 4.44
CA THR A 498 19.20 -16.30 5.16
C THR A 498 20.44 -15.96 5.99
N PRO A 499 20.41 -16.10 7.33
CA PRO A 499 21.58 -15.87 8.16
C PRO A 499 22.77 -16.74 7.72
N GLY A 500 23.94 -16.12 7.56
CA GLY A 500 25.17 -16.82 7.15
C GLY A 500 25.34 -17.01 5.65
N VAL A 501 24.41 -16.53 4.81
CA VAL A 501 24.64 -16.41 3.36
C VAL A 501 25.51 -15.20 3.08
N THR A 502 26.49 -15.39 2.18
CA THR A 502 27.27 -14.28 1.62
C THR A 502 26.52 -13.73 0.42
N TYR A 503 26.19 -12.44 0.47
CA TYR A 503 25.55 -11.72 -0.63
C TYR A 503 26.63 -11.17 -1.58
N PRO A 504 26.29 -10.92 -2.86
CA PRO A 504 27.21 -10.28 -3.79
C PRO A 504 27.71 -8.93 -3.26
N ASP A 505 28.93 -8.54 -3.60
CA ASP A 505 29.57 -7.31 -3.10
C ASP A 505 28.80 -6.02 -3.39
N PHE A 506 27.92 -6.04 -4.40
CA PHE A 506 27.06 -4.90 -4.72
C PHE A 506 25.86 -4.74 -3.79
N VAL A 507 25.51 -5.75 -2.97
CA VAL A 507 24.49 -5.64 -1.92
C VAL A 507 25.11 -4.89 -0.75
N ALA A 508 24.94 -3.56 -0.74
CA ALA A 508 25.58 -2.69 0.23
C ALA A 508 24.92 -2.74 1.61
N GLN A 509 23.61 -2.94 1.63
CA GLN A 509 22.86 -3.07 2.86
C GLN A 509 21.63 -3.94 2.64
N HIS A 510 21.29 -4.74 3.63
CA HIS A 510 20.06 -5.52 3.61
C HIS A 510 19.52 -5.75 5.03
N TYR A 511 18.20 -5.72 5.17
CA TYR A 511 17.51 -6.01 6.42
C TYR A 511 16.25 -6.83 6.18
N SER A 512 16.11 -7.91 6.93
CA SER A 512 14.83 -8.62 7.02
C SER A 512 13.91 -7.88 7.98
N SER A 513 12.64 -7.84 7.62
CA SER A 513 11.52 -7.37 8.42
C SER A 513 11.51 -7.95 9.84
N ILE A 514 11.90 -9.21 10.04
CA ILE A 514 11.89 -9.87 11.36
C ILE A 514 12.71 -9.13 12.45
N ASN A 515 13.76 -8.40 12.04
CA ASN A 515 14.62 -7.67 12.97
C ASN A 515 13.96 -6.37 13.49
N TYR A 516 12.95 -5.87 12.78
CA TYR A 516 12.20 -4.66 13.14
C TYR A 516 10.71 -4.87 12.88
N PRO A 517 10.01 -5.65 13.74
CA PRO A 517 8.60 -6.05 13.52
C PRO A 517 7.60 -4.89 13.47
N TYR A 518 8.07 -3.65 13.68
CA TYR A 518 7.28 -2.43 13.72
C TYR A 518 7.52 -1.53 12.50
N GLY A 519 8.19 -2.03 11.46
CA GLY A 519 8.34 -1.38 10.16
C GLY A 519 9.46 -0.32 10.05
N GLY A 520 9.57 0.26 8.85
CA GLY A 520 10.59 1.25 8.50
C GLY A 520 10.16 2.20 7.37
N TYR A 521 10.87 3.33 7.29
CA TYR A 521 10.62 4.40 6.33
C TYR A 521 11.93 5.13 6.05
N ALA A 522 12.01 5.88 4.95
CA ALA A 522 13.14 6.72 4.64
C ALA A 522 12.75 8.20 4.61
N LEU A 523 13.67 9.04 5.06
CA LEU A 523 13.65 10.47 4.76
C LEU A 523 14.78 10.76 3.78
N VAL A 524 14.42 11.39 2.67
CA VAL A 524 15.34 11.67 1.57
C VAL A 524 15.39 13.17 1.35
N GLN A 525 16.60 13.72 1.26
CA GLN A 525 16.84 15.12 0.94
C GLN A 525 17.71 15.18 -0.31
N VAL A 526 17.22 15.88 -1.34
CA VAL A 526 17.91 16.04 -2.62
C VAL A 526 18.10 17.52 -2.88
N ASP A 527 19.35 17.98 -2.88
CA ASP A 527 19.70 19.27 -3.45
C ASP A 527 20.36 19.07 -4.82
N HIS A 528 20.85 20.15 -5.43
CA HIS A 528 21.40 20.10 -6.77
C HIS A 528 22.60 19.14 -6.90
N ASN A 529 23.41 19.00 -5.84
CA ASN A 529 24.68 18.27 -5.91
C ASN A 529 24.69 16.97 -5.09
N VAL A 530 23.84 16.90 -4.05
CA VAL A 530 23.84 15.82 -3.08
C VAL A 530 22.44 15.27 -2.86
N LEU A 531 22.32 13.95 -3.04
CA LEU A 531 21.20 13.16 -2.54
C LEU A 531 21.61 12.50 -1.22
N ASN A 532 20.87 12.79 -0.16
CA ASN A 532 20.97 12.16 1.14
C ASN A 532 19.80 11.21 1.33
N TYR A 533 20.08 9.93 1.57
CA TYR A 533 19.07 8.94 1.88
C TYR A 533 19.32 8.40 3.28
N THR A 534 18.30 8.43 4.14
CA THR A 534 18.38 7.84 5.48
C THR A 534 17.14 6.99 5.75
N ALA A 535 17.33 5.68 5.90
CA ALA A 535 16.29 4.76 6.35
C ALA A 535 16.31 4.61 7.87
N TYR A 536 15.11 4.62 8.45
CA TYR A 536 14.85 4.48 9.87
C TYR A 536 13.93 3.28 10.11
N ASN A 537 14.08 2.67 11.29
CA ASN A 537 12.98 1.91 11.87
C ASN A 537 12.06 2.83 12.69
N THR A 538 10.95 2.30 13.18
CA THR A 538 9.99 3.07 13.99
C THR A 538 10.44 3.42 15.40
N SER A 539 11.59 2.92 15.87
CA SER A 539 12.23 3.43 17.10
C SER A 539 13.04 4.71 16.87
N GLY A 540 13.16 5.17 15.61
CA GLY A 540 14.01 6.30 15.21
C GLY A 540 15.48 5.92 15.01
N LYS A 541 15.84 4.64 15.09
CA LYS A 541 17.20 4.17 14.80
C LYS A 541 17.42 4.18 13.29
N VAL A 542 18.54 4.77 12.87
CA VAL A 542 19.02 4.68 11.48
C VAL A 542 19.41 3.24 11.18
N ILE A 543 18.76 2.64 10.19
CA ILE A 543 19.11 1.32 9.66
C ILE A 543 20.06 1.45 8.47
N ASP A 544 19.93 2.51 7.66
CA ASP A 544 20.86 2.78 6.58
C ASP A 544 20.99 4.27 6.33
N HIS A 545 22.18 4.69 5.90
CA HIS A 545 22.46 6.06 5.49
C HIS A 545 23.55 6.08 4.43
N PHE A 546 23.28 6.77 3.32
CA PHE A 546 24.27 7.02 2.29
C PHE A 546 24.02 8.34 1.57
N GLN A 547 25.03 8.78 0.83
CA GLN A 547 24.99 9.95 -0.03
C GLN A 547 25.34 9.59 -1.46
N ILE A 548 24.71 10.27 -2.42
CA ILE A 548 25.16 10.31 -3.81
C ILE A 548 25.59 11.75 -4.12
N HIS A 549 26.80 11.91 -4.63
CA HIS A 549 27.36 13.20 -5.04
C HIS A 549 27.52 13.21 -6.56
N LYS A 550 27.07 14.28 -7.21
CA LYS A 550 27.17 14.45 -8.67
C LYS A 550 28.48 15.01 -9.18
#